data_AF-A0A2G9P4Q0-F1
#
_entry.id   AF-A0A2G9P4Q0-F1
#
_cell.length_a   1.000
_cell.length_b   1.000
_cell.length_c   1.000
_cell.angle_alpha   90.00
_cell.angle_beta   90.00
_cell.angle_gamma   90.00
#
_symmetry.space_group_name_H-M   'P 1'
#
loop_
_entity.id
_entity.type
_entity.pdbx_description
1 polymer ?
#
loop_
_entity_poly.entity_id
_entity_poly.type
_entity_poly.pdbx_seq_one_letter_code
_entity_poly.pdbx_strand_id
1 'polypeptide(L)'
;MNPLNIFYQPGTVVKHYLENPNLAKAVFFVLLPGILSVLGLLIYGLNIDFFLEIFNLLLAVLAWIIASILIVLIITLFARKSVRTEFYGIASAVSLTRLLGAAAVFLFLLIPIILPGEIFSSVKEFQTGAVTLSESADNISVAMDSDAFLSAVPIVSAIVLLTVIFAVLSVLVYYKIISKHVNSNILVHSIALICFLVLDLIFMKIIGF
;
A
#
# COMPACT_ATOMS: atom_id res chain seq x y z
N MET A 1 20.09 8.03 -0.50
CA MET A 1 19.05 9.10 -0.42
C MET A 1 18.01 8.72 0.63
N ASN A 2 17.36 9.69 1.27
CA ASN A 2 16.26 9.42 2.21
C ASN A 2 15.01 8.95 1.42
N PRO A 3 14.46 7.75 1.68
CA PRO A 3 13.26 7.25 1.00
C PRO A 3 12.02 8.12 1.23
N LEU A 4 11.93 8.83 2.36
CA LEU A 4 10.81 9.70 2.69
C LEU A 4 10.70 10.91 1.76
N ASN A 5 11.75 11.22 1.00
CA ASN A 5 11.67 12.25 -0.03
C ASN A 5 10.71 11.87 -1.17
N ILE A 6 10.19 10.63 -1.22
CA ILE A 6 9.20 10.19 -2.21
C ILE A 6 7.93 11.04 -2.17
N PHE A 7 7.57 11.61 -1.01
CA PHE A 7 6.40 12.47 -0.85
C PHE A 7 6.54 13.84 -1.52
N TYR A 8 7.77 14.30 -1.76
CA TYR A 8 8.04 15.65 -2.29
C TYR A 8 8.78 15.64 -3.64
N GLN A 9 9.66 14.67 -3.85
CA GLN A 9 10.53 14.55 -5.02
C GLN A 9 10.53 13.12 -5.58
N PRO A 10 9.36 12.58 -5.96
CA PRO A 10 9.23 11.18 -6.34
C PRO A 10 10.12 10.79 -7.52
N GLY A 11 10.27 11.67 -8.52
CA GLY A 11 11.13 11.42 -9.68
C GLY A 11 12.61 11.22 -9.32
N THR A 12 13.15 12.06 -8.44
CA THR A 12 14.55 11.99 -8.00
C THR A 12 14.80 10.73 -7.17
N VAL A 13 13.88 10.40 -6.27
CA VAL A 13 13.98 9.19 -5.43
C VAL A 13 13.90 7.93 -6.28
N VAL A 14 12.92 7.83 -7.19
CA VAL A 14 12.79 6.68 -8.10
C VAL A 14 14.05 6.53 -8.94
N LYS A 15 14.58 7.62 -9.51
CA LYS A 15 15.83 7.59 -10.27
C LYS A 15 16.99 7.05 -9.44
N HIS A 16 17.15 7.50 -8.20
CA HIS A 16 18.19 7.04 -7.29
C HIS A 16 18.09 5.54 -6.99
N TYR A 17 16.88 5.03 -6.72
CA TYR A 17 16.64 3.61 -6.42
C TYR A 17 16.83 2.71 -7.64
N LEU A 18 16.56 3.21 -8.84
CA LEU A 18 16.89 2.52 -10.10
C LEU A 18 18.40 2.42 -10.32
N GLU A 19 19.17 3.47 -10.00
CA GLU A 19 20.62 3.54 -10.20
C GLU A 19 21.44 2.88 -9.08
N ASN A 20 20.92 2.89 -7.85
CA ASN A 20 21.60 2.39 -6.66
C ASN A 20 20.70 1.37 -5.95
N PRO A 21 20.48 0.20 -6.54
CA PRO A 21 19.54 -0.78 -6.00
C PRO A 21 20.00 -1.28 -4.63
N ASN A 22 19.07 -1.35 -3.69
CA ASN A 22 19.29 -1.97 -2.39
C ASN A 22 18.14 -2.93 -2.09
N LEU A 23 18.37 -4.23 -2.31
CA LEU A 23 17.35 -5.26 -2.10
C LEU A 23 16.98 -5.46 -0.65
N ALA A 24 17.92 -5.33 0.29
CA ALA A 24 17.62 -5.46 1.71
C ALA A 24 16.61 -4.39 2.15
N LYS A 25 16.81 -3.12 1.73
CA LYS A 25 15.84 -2.04 1.95
C LYS A 25 14.52 -2.29 1.22
N ALA A 26 14.57 -2.84 -0.01
CA ALA A 26 13.38 -3.13 -0.78
C ALA A 26 12.49 -4.18 -0.09
N VAL A 27 13.09 -5.28 0.38
CA VAL A 27 12.40 -6.32 1.15
C VAL A 27 11.83 -5.73 2.44
N PHE A 28 12.60 -4.89 3.16
CA PHE A 28 12.09 -4.21 4.34
C PHE A 28 10.84 -3.36 4.05
N PHE A 29 10.83 -2.56 2.98
CA PHE A 29 9.66 -1.77 2.60
C PHE A 29 8.46 -2.63 2.20
N VAL A 30 8.68 -3.79 1.60
CA VAL A 30 7.62 -4.73 1.24
C VAL A 30 6.97 -5.34 2.47
N LEU A 31 7.77 -5.65 3.50
CA LEU A 31 7.28 -6.22 4.76
C LEU A 31 6.64 -5.17 5.68
N LEU A 32 7.03 -3.90 5.55
CA LEU A 32 6.65 -2.84 6.47
C LEU A 32 5.13 -2.66 6.66
N PRO A 33 4.28 -2.67 5.61
CA PRO A 33 2.83 -2.60 5.80
C PRO A 33 2.29 -3.72 6.69
N GLY A 34 2.72 -4.97 6.47
CA GLY A 34 2.24 -6.09 7.28
C GLY A 34 2.80 -6.08 8.71
N ILE A 35 4.04 -5.63 8.91
CA ILE A 35 4.59 -5.38 10.25
C ILE A 35 3.72 -4.35 11.00
N LEU A 36 3.34 -3.26 10.32
CA LEU A 36 2.46 -2.25 10.91
C LEU A 36 1.06 -2.79 11.20
N SER A 37 0.49 -3.60 10.31
CA SER A 37 -0.81 -4.27 10.55
C SER A 37 -0.77 -5.13 11.82
N VAL A 38 0.26 -5.99 11.97
CA VAL A 38 0.43 -6.83 13.16
C VAL A 38 0.61 -5.98 14.42
N LEU A 39 1.42 -4.92 14.36
CA LEU A 39 1.57 -3.98 15.47
C LEU A 39 0.24 -3.31 15.84
N GLY A 40 -0.57 -2.96 14.85
CA GLY A 40 -1.92 -2.45 15.07
C GLY A 40 -2.79 -3.41 15.86
N LEU A 41 -2.88 -4.67 15.40
CA LEU A 41 -3.64 -5.71 16.09
C LEU A 41 -3.18 -5.88 17.54
N LEU A 42 -1.86 -5.86 17.78
CA LEU A 42 -1.28 -5.94 19.13
C LEU A 42 -1.67 -4.74 20.01
N ILE A 43 -1.51 -3.52 19.51
CA ILE A 43 -1.82 -2.27 20.24
C ILE A 43 -3.29 -2.26 20.68
N TYR A 44 -4.17 -2.80 19.84
CA TYR A 44 -5.60 -2.85 20.09
C TYR A 44 -6.06 -4.06 20.89
N GLY A 45 -5.16 -5.02 21.14
CA GLY A 45 -5.48 -6.27 21.82
C GLY A 45 -6.50 -7.09 21.02
N LEU A 46 -6.38 -7.10 19.70
CA LEU A 46 -7.16 -7.95 18.80
C LEU A 46 -6.45 -9.30 18.65
N ASN A 47 -7.22 -10.36 18.40
CA ASN A 47 -6.66 -11.69 18.22
C ASN A 47 -5.84 -11.76 16.92
N ILE A 48 -4.67 -12.39 16.96
CA ILE A 48 -3.77 -12.48 15.82
C ILE A 48 -3.66 -13.94 15.40
N ASP A 49 -4.14 -14.22 14.19
CA ASP A 49 -3.79 -15.46 13.52
C ASP A 49 -2.40 -15.32 12.89
N PHE A 50 -1.38 -15.67 13.66
CA PHE A 50 0.02 -15.56 13.22
C PHE A 50 0.31 -16.34 11.94
N PHE A 51 -0.38 -17.46 11.71
CA PHE A 51 -0.17 -18.25 10.49
C PHE A 51 -0.72 -17.50 9.27
N LEU A 52 -1.92 -16.93 9.39
CA LEU A 52 -2.52 -16.11 8.34
C LEU A 52 -1.67 -14.86 8.06
N GLU A 53 -1.17 -14.18 9.09
CA GLU A 53 -0.33 -12.99 8.93
C GLU A 53 1.00 -13.29 8.23
N ILE A 54 1.67 -14.38 8.61
CA ILE A 54 2.91 -14.82 7.94
C ILE A 54 2.60 -15.18 6.47
N PHE A 55 1.51 -15.89 6.21
CA PHE A 55 1.10 -16.23 4.86
C PHE A 55 0.83 -14.98 4.00
N ASN A 56 0.13 -13.99 4.55
CA ASN A 56 -0.13 -12.70 3.87
C ASN A 56 1.16 -11.93 3.57
N LEU A 57 2.13 -11.94 4.50
CA LEU A 57 3.46 -11.34 4.28
C LEU A 57 4.21 -12.04 3.14
N LEU A 58 4.17 -13.38 3.08
CA LEU A 58 4.78 -14.14 1.99
C LEU A 58 4.12 -13.84 0.65
N LEU A 59 2.79 -13.77 0.61
CA LEU A 59 2.05 -13.37 -0.59
C LEU A 59 2.39 -11.95 -1.02
N ALA A 60 2.58 -11.01 -0.09
CA ALA A 60 3.00 -9.65 -0.41
C ALA A 60 4.39 -9.59 -1.06
N VAL A 61 5.34 -10.42 -0.59
CA VAL A 61 6.66 -10.56 -1.19
C VAL A 61 6.57 -11.16 -2.59
N LEU A 62 5.78 -12.23 -2.77
CA LEU A 62 5.56 -12.83 -4.09
C LEU A 62 4.90 -11.84 -5.06
N ALA A 63 3.90 -11.11 -4.61
CA ALA A 63 3.23 -10.09 -5.40
C ALA A 63 4.17 -8.97 -5.82
N TRP A 64 5.07 -8.52 -4.93
CA TRP A 64 6.11 -7.55 -5.26
C TRP A 64 7.09 -8.07 -6.32
N ILE A 65 7.54 -9.32 -6.20
CA ILE A 65 8.42 -9.94 -7.20
C ILE A 65 7.73 -9.99 -8.56
N ILE A 66 6.47 -10.45 -8.59
CA ILE A 66 5.70 -10.59 -9.83
C ILE A 66 5.41 -9.23 -10.46
N ALA A 67 5.01 -8.23 -9.68
CA ALA A 67 4.84 -6.86 -10.16
C ALA A 67 6.13 -6.30 -10.79
N SER A 68 7.29 -6.59 -10.17
CA SER A 68 8.60 -6.19 -10.70
C SER A 68 8.92 -6.89 -12.02
N ILE A 69 8.61 -8.19 -12.14
CA ILE A 69 8.77 -8.96 -13.39
C ILE A 69 7.83 -8.40 -14.47
N LEU A 70 6.57 -8.12 -14.15
CA LEU A 70 5.60 -7.55 -15.08
C LEU A 70 6.08 -6.20 -15.62
N ILE A 71 6.62 -5.32 -14.77
CA ILE A 71 7.22 -4.06 -15.22
C ILE A 71 8.40 -4.30 -16.16
N VAL A 72 9.30 -5.23 -15.84
CA VAL A 72 10.43 -5.56 -16.74
C VAL A 72 9.92 -6.04 -18.10
N LEU A 73 8.88 -6.88 -18.13
CA LEU A 73 8.28 -7.38 -19.36
C LEU A 73 7.66 -6.23 -20.17
N ILE A 74 6.88 -5.37 -19.53
CA ILE A 74 6.29 -4.18 -20.17
C ILE A 74 7.39 -3.29 -20.74
N ILE A 75 8.42 -2.95 -19.96
CA ILE A 75 9.53 -2.13 -20.47
C ILE A 75 10.22 -2.82 -21.63
N THR A 76 10.48 -4.13 -21.56
CA THR A 76 11.14 -4.88 -22.64
C THR A 76 10.31 -4.84 -23.94
N LEU A 77 9.00 -5.02 -23.83
CA LEU A 77 8.06 -4.98 -24.96
C LEU A 77 8.03 -3.60 -25.63
N PHE A 78 8.00 -2.52 -24.83
CA PHE A 78 7.84 -1.16 -25.35
C PHE A 78 9.16 -0.45 -25.68
N ALA A 79 10.26 -0.72 -24.97
CA ALA A 79 11.56 -0.11 -25.21
C ALA A 79 12.39 -0.82 -26.30
N ARG A 80 11.96 -2.02 -26.75
CA ARG A 80 12.67 -2.86 -27.74
C ARG A 80 14.15 -3.12 -27.41
N LYS A 81 14.50 -3.13 -26.12
CA LYS A 81 15.84 -3.44 -25.60
C LYS A 81 15.74 -4.45 -24.47
N SER A 82 16.78 -5.27 -24.33
CA SER A 82 16.93 -6.19 -23.19
C SER A 82 17.19 -5.40 -21.91
N VAL A 83 16.29 -5.53 -20.93
CA VAL A 83 16.35 -4.84 -19.62
C VAL A 83 16.89 -5.77 -18.52
N ARG A 84 17.43 -6.95 -18.88
CA ARG A 84 17.81 -8.02 -17.92
C ARG A 84 18.74 -7.54 -16.80
N THR A 85 19.58 -6.54 -17.03
CA THR A 85 20.52 -5.99 -16.04
C THR A 85 19.87 -5.05 -15.02
N GLU A 86 18.59 -4.71 -15.15
CA GLU A 86 17.93 -3.66 -14.34
C GLU A 86 16.84 -4.18 -13.40
N PHE A 87 16.61 -5.50 -13.32
CA PHE A 87 15.59 -6.07 -12.43
C PHE A 87 15.74 -5.61 -10.98
N TYR A 88 16.97 -5.61 -10.43
CA TYR A 88 17.21 -5.18 -9.06
C TYR A 88 16.89 -3.70 -8.84
N GLY A 89 17.17 -2.84 -9.84
CA GLY A 89 16.80 -1.43 -9.84
C GLY A 89 15.28 -1.27 -9.82
N ILE A 90 14.59 -1.95 -10.73
CA ILE A 90 13.14 -1.93 -10.83
C ILE A 90 12.50 -2.44 -9.55
N ALA A 91 12.90 -3.60 -9.04
CA ALA A 91 12.39 -4.18 -7.81
C ALA A 91 12.59 -3.22 -6.62
N SER A 92 13.77 -2.61 -6.52
CA SER A 92 14.06 -1.61 -5.49
C SER A 92 13.17 -0.37 -5.62
N ALA A 93 12.96 0.14 -6.84
CA ALA A 93 12.07 1.29 -7.06
C ALA A 93 10.58 0.96 -6.82
N VAL A 94 10.12 -0.22 -7.24
CA VAL A 94 8.75 -0.71 -7.01
C VAL A 94 8.48 -0.81 -5.50
N SER A 95 9.46 -1.20 -4.69
CA SER A 95 9.26 -1.28 -3.23
C SER A 95 8.89 0.05 -2.57
N LEU A 96 9.16 1.20 -3.23
CA LEU A 96 8.74 2.51 -2.73
C LEU A 96 7.21 2.65 -2.68
N THR A 97 6.46 1.94 -3.52
CA THR A 97 4.99 1.92 -3.43
C THR A 97 4.51 1.20 -2.17
N ARG A 98 5.29 0.24 -1.66
CA ARG A 98 5.00 -0.43 -0.38
C ARG A 98 5.31 0.46 0.82
N LEU A 99 6.31 1.34 0.71
CA LEU A 99 6.51 2.39 1.72
C LEU A 99 5.34 3.38 1.78
N LEU A 100 4.77 3.75 0.63
CA LEU A 100 3.56 4.58 0.57
C LEU A 100 2.34 3.83 1.17
N GLY A 101 2.22 2.54 0.89
CA GLY A 101 1.22 1.67 1.52
C GLY A 101 1.40 1.55 3.03
N ALA A 102 2.63 1.45 3.53
CA ALA A 102 2.93 1.44 4.95
C ALA A 102 2.53 2.75 5.62
N ALA A 103 2.77 3.89 4.97
CA ALA A 103 2.30 5.18 5.47
C ALA A 103 0.77 5.25 5.53
N ALA A 104 0.06 4.69 4.53
CA ALA A 104 -1.40 4.58 4.58
C ALA A 104 -1.86 3.72 5.77
N VAL A 105 -1.32 2.50 5.91
CA VAL A 105 -1.64 1.61 7.04
C VAL A 105 -1.39 2.31 8.37
N PHE A 106 -0.25 3.00 8.51
CA PHE A 106 0.06 3.77 9.71
C PHE A 106 -0.99 4.86 10.01
N LEU A 107 -1.51 5.57 9.00
CA LEU A 107 -2.58 6.55 9.22
C LEU A 107 -3.89 5.87 9.66
N PHE A 108 -4.21 4.68 9.13
CA PHE A 108 -5.37 3.90 9.60
C PHE A 108 -5.21 3.44 11.05
N LEU A 109 -3.98 3.16 11.51
CA LEU A 109 -3.67 2.90 12.93
C LEU A 109 -3.84 4.14 13.83
N LEU A 110 -4.16 5.31 13.29
CA LEU A 110 -4.50 6.45 14.13
C LEU A 110 -6.01 6.56 14.33
N ILE A 111 -6.82 5.94 13.47
CA ILE A 111 -8.28 6.07 13.51
C ILE A 111 -8.87 5.65 14.87
N PRO A 112 -8.53 4.48 15.44
CA PRO A 112 -9.02 4.09 16.76
C PRO A 112 -8.65 5.03 17.92
N ILE A 113 -7.54 5.77 17.79
CA ILE A 113 -7.10 6.74 18.80
C ILE A 113 -7.97 8.02 18.73
N ILE A 114 -8.50 8.31 17.55
CA ILE A 114 -9.22 9.53 17.23
C ILE A 114 -10.74 9.33 17.33
N LEU A 115 -11.22 8.11 17.08
CA LEU A 115 -12.63 7.76 17.21
C LEU A 115 -13.08 7.75 18.68
N PRO A 116 -14.36 8.03 18.95
CA PRO A 116 -14.95 7.82 20.26
C PRO A 116 -14.73 6.38 20.73
N GLY A 117 -14.31 6.22 22.00
CA GLY A 117 -13.98 4.91 22.57
C GLY A 117 -15.10 3.88 22.49
N GLU A 118 -16.36 4.33 22.52
CA GLU A 118 -17.57 3.49 22.44
C GLU A 118 -17.70 2.74 21.10
N ILE A 119 -17.39 3.41 19.98
CA ILE A 119 -17.40 2.80 18.63
C ILE A 119 -16.32 1.73 18.53
N PHE A 120 -15.15 2.03 19.06
CA PHE A 120 -14.03 1.12 19.01
C PHE A 120 -14.23 -0.12 19.90
N SER A 121 -14.83 0.05 21.09
CA SER A 121 -15.20 -1.08 21.96
C SER A 121 -16.20 -2.03 21.28
N SER A 122 -17.22 -1.52 20.58
CA SER A 122 -18.19 -2.38 19.88
C SER A 122 -17.53 -3.19 18.75
N VAL A 123 -16.60 -2.59 18.01
CA VAL A 123 -15.83 -3.30 16.96
C VAL A 123 -14.95 -4.40 17.56
N LYS A 124 -14.33 -4.14 18.72
CA LYS A 124 -13.51 -5.11 19.44
C LYS A 124 -14.34 -6.27 19.98
N GLU A 125 -15.48 -5.99 20.59
CA GLU A 125 -16.38 -7.00 21.15
C GLU A 125 -16.94 -7.92 20.04
N PHE A 126 -17.29 -7.36 18.88
CA PHE A 126 -17.72 -8.13 17.71
C PHE A 126 -16.65 -9.13 17.25
N GLN A 127 -15.38 -8.70 17.16
CA GLN A 127 -14.29 -9.60 16.78
C GLN A 127 -14.04 -10.72 17.79
N THR A 128 -14.29 -10.47 19.08
CA THR A 128 -14.20 -11.51 20.11
C THR A 128 -15.42 -12.45 20.14
N GLY A 129 -16.44 -12.19 19.32
CA GLY A 129 -17.70 -12.93 19.33
C GLY A 129 -18.54 -12.65 20.59
N ALA A 130 -18.25 -11.57 21.31
CA ALA A 130 -18.93 -11.20 22.55
C ALA A 130 -20.29 -10.53 22.30
N VAL A 131 -20.48 -9.95 21.12
CA VAL A 131 -21.73 -9.30 20.70
C VAL A 131 -22.09 -9.72 19.28
N THR A 132 -23.39 -9.75 19.01
CA THR A 132 -23.93 -10.08 17.68
C THR A 132 -23.73 -8.92 16.69
N LEU A 133 -23.92 -9.21 15.40
CA LEU A 133 -23.85 -8.19 14.34
C LEU A 133 -24.94 -7.10 14.53
N SER A 134 -26.14 -7.48 15.00
CA SER A 134 -27.23 -6.51 15.22
C SER A 134 -26.92 -5.59 16.40
N GLU A 135 -26.43 -6.14 17.51
CA GLU A 135 -26.02 -5.34 18.68
C GLU A 135 -24.87 -4.40 18.33
N SER A 136 -23.93 -4.84 17.50
CA SER A 136 -22.86 -3.98 17.00
C SER A 136 -23.39 -2.85 16.11
N ALA A 137 -24.36 -3.14 15.24
CA ALA A 137 -24.97 -2.15 14.35
C ALA A 137 -25.77 -1.11 15.14
N ASP A 138 -26.53 -1.53 16.16
CA ASP A 138 -27.29 -0.65 17.03
C ASP A 138 -26.36 0.27 17.84
N ASN A 139 -25.28 -0.27 18.41
CA ASN A 139 -24.27 0.50 19.14
C ASN A 139 -23.55 1.52 18.23
N ILE A 140 -23.21 1.13 17.00
CA ILE A 140 -22.62 2.04 16.01
C ILE A 140 -23.63 3.14 15.64
N SER A 141 -24.90 2.79 15.41
CA SER A 141 -25.95 3.75 15.07
C SER A 141 -26.13 4.80 16.16
N VAL A 142 -26.18 4.40 17.43
CA VAL A 142 -26.28 5.32 18.57
C VAL A 142 -25.05 6.23 18.66
N ALA A 143 -23.87 5.71 18.37
CA ALA A 143 -22.64 6.49 18.41
C ALA A 143 -22.48 7.45 17.21
N MET A 144 -23.12 7.18 16.07
CA MET A 144 -23.08 8.05 14.88
C MET A 144 -23.73 9.42 15.11
N ASP A 145 -24.70 9.52 16.02
CA ASP A 145 -25.36 10.78 16.38
C ASP A 145 -24.62 11.53 17.51
N SER A 146 -23.50 10.99 18.02
CA SER A 146 -22.73 11.66 19.06
C SER A 146 -21.90 12.82 18.52
N ASP A 147 -21.81 13.91 19.30
CA ASP A 147 -20.93 15.05 18.99
C ASP A 147 -19.46 14.62 18.80
N ALA A 148 -19.04 13.58 19.53
CA ALA A 148 -17.70 13.01 19.43
C ALA A 148 -17.48 12.36 18.06
N PHE A 149 -18.46 11.62 17.52
CA PHE A 149 -18.37 11.04 16.17
C PHE A 149 -18.34 12.14 15.10
N LEU A 150 -19.23 13.13 15.18
CA LEU A 150 -19.28 14.24 14.23
C LEU A 150 -17.95 15.03 14.21
N SER A 151 -17.29 15.16 15.36
CA SER A 151 -15.95 15.78 15.45
C SER A 151 -14.83 14.94 14.84
N ALA A 152 -14.97 13.60 14.81
CA ALA A 152 -13.99 12.68 14.24
C ALA A 152 -14.13 12.51 12.72
N VAL A 153 -15.32 12.72 12.15
CA VAL A 153 -15.60 12.59 10.70
C VAL A 153 -14.61 13.38 9.82
N PRO A 154 -14.32 14.67 10.08
CA PRO A 154 -13.35 15.44 9.29
C PRO A 154 -11.95 14.82 9.31
N ILE A 155 -11.55 14.24 10.44
CA ILE A 155 -10.22 13.65 10.62
C ILE A 155 -10.13 12.32 9.86
N VAL A 156 -11.13 11.45 10.00
CA VAL A 156 -11.22 10.20 9.23
C VAL A 156 -11.25 10.49 7.73
N SER A 157 -12.01 11.50 7.31
CA SER A 157 -12.07 11.94 5.91
C SER A 157 -10.70 12.44 5.40
N ALA A 158 -9.94 13.16 6.23
CA ALA A 158 -8.59 13.59 5.90
C ALA A 158 -7.63 12.40 5.76
N ILE A 159 -7.73 11.39 6.61
CA ILE A 159 -6.94 10.14 6.52
C ILE A 159 -7.24 9.39 5.21
N VAL A 160 -8.52 9.29 4.85
CA VAL A 160 -8.93 8.69 3.57
C VAL A 160 -8.36 9.49 2.39
N LEU A 161 -8.47 10.81 2.42
CA LEU A 161 -7.91 11.68 1.37
C LEU A 161 -6.39 11.52 1.23
N LEU A 162 -5.65 11.46 2.35
CA LEU A 162 -4.21 11.20 2.34
C LEU A 162 -3.86 9.83 1.74
N THR A 163 -4.68 8.81 2.04
CA THR A 163 -4.53 7.48 1.44
C THR A 163 -4.69 7.52 -0.08
N VAL A 164 -5.68 8.27 -0.58
CA VAL A 164 -5.86 8.49 -2.02
C VAL A 164 -4.63 9.18 -2.62
N ILE A 165 -4.07 10.18 -1.94
CA ILE A 165 -2.83 10.85 -2.38
C ILE A 165 -1.66 9.85 -2.48
N PHE A 166 -1.51 8.95 -1.51
CA PHE A 166 -0.46 7.92 -1.54
C PHE A 166 -0.66 6.90 -2.67
N ALA A 167 -1.91 6.57 -3.00
CA ALA A 167 -2.23 5.75 -4.17
C ALA A 167 -1.81 6.45 -5.47
N VAL A 168 -2.13 7.75 -5.62
CA VAL A 168 -1.70 8.56 -6.78
C VAL A 168 -0.17 8.65 -6.88
N LEU A 169 0.52 8.84 -5.75
CA LEU A 169 1.99 8.82 -5.72
C LEU A 169 2.57 7.47 -6.14
N SER A 170 1.92 6.36 -5.76
CA SER A 170 2.33 5.00 -6.17
C SER A 170 2.20 4.82 -7.69
N VAL A 171 1.10 5.30 -8.29
CA VAL A 171 0.94 5.34 -9.75
C VAL A 171 2.04 6.18 -10.41
N LEU A 172 2.37 7.33 -9.81
CA LEU A 172 3.45 8.18 -10.30
C LEU A 172 4.82 7.51 -10.21
N VAL A 173 5.09 6.71 -9.17
CA VAL A 173 6.31 5.89 -9.07
C VAL A 173 6.40 4.93 -10.27
N TYR A 174 5.34 4.19 -10.57
CA TYR A 174 5.31 3.29 -11.72
C TYR A 174 5.52 4.02 -13.04
N TYR A 175 4.84 5.16 -13.23
CA TYR A 175 5.04 6.01 -14.40
C TYR A 175 6.52 6.44 -14.55
N LYS A 176 7.17 6.87 -13.46
CA LYS A 176 8.57 7.29 -13.47
C LYS A 176 9.52 6.15 -13.78
N ILE A 177 9.25 4.94 -13.30
CA ILE A 177 10.01 3.74 -13.67
C ILE A 177 9.89 3.49 -15.17
N ILE A 178 8.69 3.49 -15.73
CA ILE A 178 8.45 3.23 -17.17
C ILE A 178 9.09 4.31 -18.04
N SER A 179 8.82 5.58 -17.73
CA SER A 179 9.29 6.73 -18.52
C SER A 179 10.81 6.86 -18.58
N LYS A 180 11.55 6.32 -17.60
CA LYS A 180 13.02 6.30 -17.63
C LYS A 180 13.57 5.40 -18.74
N HIS A 181 12.88 4.31 -19.06
CA HIS A 181 13.40 3.27 -19.95
C HIS A 181 12.78 3.29 -21.34
N VAL A 182 11.54 3.77 -21.47
CA VAL A 182 10.86 3.85 -22.76
C VAL A 182 11.12 5.23 -23.37
N ASN A 183 12.01 5.32 -24.37
CA ASN A 183 12.27 6.58 -25.11
C ASN A 183 11.18 6.82 -26.17
N SER A 184 9.97 7.14 -25.74
CA SER A 184 8.83 7.40 -26.63
C SER A 184 7.98 8.56 -26.11
N ASN A 185 7.05 9.02 -26.94
CA ASN A 185 6.10 10.07 -26.55
C ASN A 185 5.22 9.61 -25.37
N ILE A 186 4.65 10.56 -24.63
CA ILE A 186 3.86 10.36 -23.42
C ILE A 186 2.74 9.32 -23.59
N LEU A 187 2.15 9.22 -24.77
CA LEU A 187 1.12 8.23 -25.09
C LEU A 187 1.61 6.79 -24.87
N VAL A 188 2.85 6.48 -25.25
CA VAL A 188 3.41 5.13 -25.09
C VAL A 188 3.68 4.83 -23.62
N HIS A 189 4.13 5.81 -22.83
CA HIS A 189 4.27 5.66 -21.38
C HIS A 189 2.93 5.38 -20.72
N SER A 190 1.91 6.13 -21.09
CA SER A 190 0.56 5.96 -20.54
C SER A 190 -0.02 4.60 -20.89
N ILE A 191 0.15 4.12 -22.13
CA ILE A 191 -0.29 2.79 -22.54
C ILE A 191 0.44 1.71 -21.75
N ALA A 192 1.77 1.78 -21.66
CA ALA A 192 2.57 0.84 -20.89
C ALA A 192 2.17 0.81 -19.40
N LEU A 193 1.91 1.99 -18.81
CA LEU A 193 1.42 2.11 -17.45
C LEU A 193 0.04 1.48 -17.28
N ILE A 194 -0.91 1.77 -18.16
CA ILE A 194 -2.27 1.21 -18.12
C ILE A 194 -2.21 -0.32 -18.25
N CYS A 195 -1.42 -0.84 -19.20
CA CYS A 195 -1.21 -2.29 -19.35
C CYS A 195 -0.66 -2.92 -18.07
N PHE A 196 0.35 -2.29 -17.45
CA PHE A 196 0.89 -2.76 -16.17
C PHE A 196 -0.19 -2.77 -15.08
N LEU A 197 -0.90 -1.66 -14.87
CA LEU A 197 -1.91 -1.53 -13.82
C LEU A 197 -3.06 -2.54 -14.00
N VAL A 198 -3.51 -2.77 -15.23
CA VAL A 198 -4.56 -3.77 -15.52
C VAL A 198 -4.07 -5.17 -15.19
N LEU A 199 -2.84 -5.53 -15.61
CA LEU A 199 -2.28 -6.85 -15.32
C LEU A 199 -2.05 -7.05 -13.82
N ASP A 200 -1.55 -6.02 -13.13
CA ASP A 200 -1.35 -6.02 -11.67
C ASP A 200 -2.69 -6.20 -10.93
N LEU A 201 -3.75 -5.49 -11.35
CA LEU A 201 -5.09 -5.64 -10.79
C LEU A 201 -5.67 -7.04 -10.99
N ILE A 202 -5.55 -7.60 -12.21
CA ILE A 202 -6.00 -8.97 -12.49
C ILE A 202 -5.27 -9.96 -11.58
N PHE A 203 -3.96 -9.78 -11.45
CA PHE A 203 -3.12 -10.64 -10.63
C PHE A 203 -3.47 -10.56 -9.14
N MET A 204 -3.66 -9.35 -8.59
CA MET A 204 -4.08 -9.15 -7.19
C MET A 204 -5.40 -9.87 -6.92
N LYS A 205 -6.38 -9.75 -7.83
CA LYS A 205 -7.67 -10.44 -7.73
C LYS A 205 -7.56 -11.97 -7.76
N ILE A 206 -6.60 -12.53 -8.50
CA ILE A 206 -6.36 -13.98 -8.56
C ILE A 206 -5.76 -14.49 -7.25
N ILE A 207 -4.89 -13.71 -6.61
CA ILE A 207 -4.24 -14.09 -5.36
C ILE A 207 -5.15 -13.88 -4.13
N GLY A 208 -6.27 -13.20 -4.30
CA GLY A 208 -7.21 -12.93 -3.21
C GLY A 208 -6.80 -11.72 -2.36
N PHE A 209 -6.08 -10.77 -2.96
CA PHE A 209 -5.88 -9.43 -2.42
C PHE A 209 -6.82 -8.41 -3.05
#